data_AF-A0A7I8VLJ7-F1
#
_entry.id   AF-A0A7I8VLJ7-F1
#
_cell.length_a   1.000
_cell.length_b   1.000
_cell.length_c   1.000
_cell.angle_alpha   90.00
_cell.angle_beta   90.00
_cell.angle_gamma   90.00
#
_symmetry.space_group_name_H-M   'P 1'
#
loop_
_entity.id
_entity.type
_entity.pdbx_description
1 polymer ?
#
loop_
_entity_poly.entity_id
_entity_poly.type
_entity_poly.pdbx_seq_one_letter_code
_entity_poly.pdbx_strand_id
1 'polypeptide(L)'
;MSEKSDHMEHTPSSTEDDTLSLATVTEKFSLSPTVIGIELFVSDDKFSFLPGQWIDTHIPNVPVIGGFSMTSTIDHYTKTRKIGLAIKYSEHPPTYWFHNKASLLKLI
;
A
#
# COMPACT_ATOMS: atom_id res chain seq x y z
N MET A 1 -37.58 27.88 8.15
CA MET A 1 -36.48 28.00 9.14
C MET A 1 -35.61 26.79 8.94
N SER A 2 -34.37 26.99 8.48
CA SER A 2 -33.43 25.93 8.13
C SER A 2 -32.45 25.82 9.29
N GLU A 3 -32.44 24.71 10.01
CA GLU A 3 -31.44 24.45 11.04
C GLU A 3 -30.32 23.59 10.46
N LYS A 4 -29.17 24.22 10.37
CA LYS A 4 -27.89 23.68 9.97
C LYS A 4 -27.26 23.10 11.23
N SER A 5 -27.26 21.78 11.38
CA SER A 5 -26.52 21.11 12.45
C SER A 5 -25.10 20.88 11.94
N ASP A 6 -24.26 21.87 12.22
CA ASP A 6 -22.80 21.79 12.14
C ASP A 6 -22.35 20.86 13.28
N HIS A 7 -21.95 19.63 12.94
CA HIS A 7 -21.40 18.69 13.91
C HIS A 7 -19.89 18.66 13.74
N MET A 8 -19.25 19.60 14.44
CA MET A 8 -17.82 19.59 14.69
C MET A 8 -17.52 18.70 15.90
N GLU A 9 -16.44 17.92 15.74
CA GLU A 9 -15.59 17.30 16.76
C GLU A 9 -16.00 15.93 17.33
N HIS A 10 -15.24 14.91 16.93
CA HIS A 10 -14.20 14.31 17.78
C HIS A 10 -13.44 13.27 16.96
N THR A 11 -12.24 13.60 16.46
CA THR A 11 -11.28 12.56 16.05
C THR A 11 -10.29 12.40 17.20
N PRO A 12 -10.25 11.24 17.88
CA PRO A 12 -9.28 11.00 18.91
C PRO A 12 -7.87 11.09 18.30
N SER A 13 -6.93 11.58 19.08
CA SER A 13 -5.51 11.61 18.78
C SER A 13 -4.96 10.18 18.67
N SER A 14 -5.25 9.47 17.59
CA SER A 14 -4.52 8.27 17.20
C SER A 14 -3.25 8.75 16.52
N THR A 15 -2.13 8.66 17.25
CA THR A 15 -0.79 8.80 16.68
C THR A 15 -0.69 7.95 15.42
N GLU A 16 -0.40 8.58 14.28
CA GLU A 16 -0.39 7.97 12.94
C GLU A 16 0.54 6.74 12.78
N ASP A 17 1.30 6.38 13.81
CA ASP A 17 2.21 5.23 13.83
C ASP A 17 1.51 3.89 14.10
N ASP A 18 0.28 3.86 14.63
CA ASP A 18 -0.39 2.61 15.04
C ASP A 18 -1.18 1.90 13.91
N THR A 19 -1.29 2.53 12.73
CA THR A 19 -1.99 1.98 11.55
C THR A 19 -1.07 1.68 10.37
N LEU A 20 0.24 1.91 10.51
CA LEU A 20 1.20 1.77 9.42
C LEU A 20 1.95 0.43 9.49
N SER A 21 1.64 -0.49 8.58
CA SER A 21 2.35 -1.76 8.49
C SER A 21 3.62 -1.60 7.63
N LEU A 22 4.79 -1.87 8.21
CA LEU A 22 6.05 -1.83 7.45
C LEU A 22 6.10 -2.97 6.43
N ALA A 23 6.52 -2.65 5.20
CA ALA A 23 6.65 -3.63 4.12
C ALA A 23 7.94 -3.45 3.30
N THR A 24 8.50 -4.58 2.87
CA THR A 24 9.76 -4.62 2.11
C THR A 24 9.53 -5.28 0.77
N VAL A 25 10.06 -4.70 -0.30
CA VAL A 25 10.02 -5.29 -1.64
C VAL A 25 10.98 -6.48 -1.65
N THR A 26 10.44 -7.69 -1.78
CA THR A 26 11.22 -8.93 -1.79
C THR A 26 11.52 -9.42 -3.20
N GLU A 27 10.60 -9.23 -4.13
CA GLU A 27 10.74 -9.67 -5.51
C GLU A 27 10.16 -8.64 -6.46
N LYS A 28 10.72 -8.60 -7.67
CA LYS A 28 10.25 -7.78 -8.77
C LYS A 28 10.48 -8.51 -10.08
N PHE A 29 9.45 -8.58 -10.91
CA PHE A 29 9.49 -9.29 -12.18
C PHE A 29 8.66 -8.56 -13.24
N SER A 30 8.98 -8.79 -14.52
CA SER A 30 8.27 -8.17 -15.63
C SER A 30 7.00 -8.98 -15.96
N LEU A 31 5.84 -8.33 -15.94
CA LEU A 31 4.56 -8.90 -16.39
C LEU A 31 4.27 -8.55 -17.86
N SER A 32 4.72 -7.36 -18.29
CA SER A 32 4.67 -6.90 -19.68
C SER A 32 5.71 -5.78 -19.89
N PRO A 33 5.94 -5.27 -21.11
CA PRO A 33 6.85 -4.15 -21.35
C PRO A 33 6.55 -2.89 -20.52
N THR A 34 5.32 -2.74 -20.02
CA THR A 34 4.91 -1.57 -19.23
C THR A 34 4.38 -1.92 -17.85
N VAL A 35 4.39 -3.18 -17.42
CA VAL A 35 3.84 -3.60 -16.12
C VAL A 35 4.84 -4.51 -15.41
N ILE A 36 5.13 -4.19 -14.15
CA ILE A 36 5.91 -5.06 -13.27
C ILE A 36 4.99 -5.72 -12.24
N GLY A 37 5.32 -6.95 -11.86
CA GLY A 37 4.85 -7.57 -10.64
C GLY A 37 5.87 -7.33 -9.53
N ILE A 38 5.38 -7.08 -8.31
CA ILE A 38 6.21 -6.99 -7.11
C ILE A 38 5.59 -7.79 -5.96
N GLU A 39 6.45 -8.38 -5.13
CA GLU A 39 6.06 -9.04 -3.89
C GLU A 39 6.56 -8.23 -2.69
N LEU A 40 5.63 -7.83 -1.83
CA LEU A 40 5.91 -7.07 -0.61
C LEU A 40 5.76 -7.98 0.60
N PHE A 41 6.82 -8.17 1.38
CA PHE A 41 6.73 -8.83 2.68
C PHE A 41 6.23 -7.82 3.73
N VAL A 42 5.17 -8.16 4.46
CA VAL A 42 4.58 -7.32 5.51
C VAL A 42 5.01 -7.81 6.88
N SER A 43 5.78 -7.00 7.60
CA SER A 43 6.36 -7.38 8.90
C SER A 43 5.38 -7.31 10.07
N ASP A 44 4.28 -6.56 9.91
CA ASP A 44 3.25 -6.38 10.94
C ASP A 44 2.29 -7.57 11.00
N ASP A 45 2.38 -8.37 12.05
CA ASP A 45 1.60 -9.60 12.24
C ASP A 45 0.08 -9.40 12.22
N LYS A 46 -0.40 -8.21 12.57
CA LYS A 46 -1.83 -7.86 12.61
C LYS A 46 -2.40 -7.42 11.27
N PHE A 47 -1.57 -7.16 10.26
CA PHE A 47 -2.05 -6.77 8.94
C PHE A 47 -2.94 -7.86 8.34
N SER A 48 -4.11 -7.46 7.87
CA SER A 48 -5.09 -8.34 7.20
C SER A 48 -5.82 -7.56 6.11
N PHE A 49 -6.34 -8.28 5.12
CA PHE A 49 -7.07 -7.68 4.01
C PHE A 49 -8.13 -8.65 3.46
N LEU A 50 -9.07 -8.09 2.70
CA LEU A 50 -10.09 -8.78 1.93
C LEU A 50 -9.77 -8.77 0.43
N PRO A 51 -10.22 -9.78 -0.33
CA PRO A 51 -9.98 -9.82 -1.77
C PRO A 51 -10.63 -8.62 -2.47
N GLY A 52 -9.93 -8.05 -3.44
CA GLY A 52 -10.40 -6.89 -4.20
C GLY A 52 -10.09 -5.54 -3.56
N GLN A 53 -9.47 -5.50 -2.36
CA GLN A 53 -8.97 -4.25 -1.79
C GLN A 53 -7.68 -3.78 -2.47
N TRP A 54 -7.43 -2.47 -2.33
CA TRP A 54 -6.13 -1.87 -2.59
C TRP A 54 -5.45 -1.50 -1.27
N ILE A 55 -4.18 -1.15 -1.35
CA ILE A 55 -3.40 -0.57 -0.25
C ILE A 55 -2.90 0.81 -0.62
N ASP A 56 -2.75 1.66 0.37
CA ASP A 56 -2.08 2.95 0.22
C ASP A 56 -0.61 2.78 0.62
N THR A 57 0.29 3.21 -0.27
CA THR A 57 1.74 3.06 -0.10
C THR A 57 2.36 4.38 0.30
N HIS A 58 3.01 4.39 1.46
CA HIS A 58 3.81 5.51 1.94
C HIS A 58 5.30 5.18 1.77
N ILE A 59 5.91 5.80 0.76
CA ILE A 59 7.30 5.53 0.38
C ILE A 59 8.20 6.63 0.96
N PRO A 60 9.28 6.29 1.70
CA PRO A 60 10.21 7.28 2.23
C PRO A 60 10.75 8.21 1.15
N ASN A 61 10.70 9.52 1.42
CA ASN A 61 11.15 10.60 0.52
C ASN A 61 10.35 10.74 -0.79
N VAL A 62 9.18 10.11 -0.89
CA VAL A 62 8.21 10.35 -1.97
C VAL A 62 6.99 11.03 -1.33
N PRO A 63 6.75 12.34 -1.58
CA PRO A 63 5.73 13.12 -0.85
C PRO A 63 4.29 12.82 -1.30
N VAL A 64 4.08 11.74 -2.04
CA VAL A 64 2.80 11.36 -2.65
C VAL A 64 2.49 9.92 -2.27
N ILE A 65 1.27 9.69 -1.78
CA ILE A 65 0.74 8.36 -1.50
C ILE A 65 0.28 7.73 -2.81
N GLY A 66 0.59 6.45 -3.01
CA GLY A 66 0.11 5.68 -4.16
C GLY A 66 -0.83 4.55 -3.74
N GLY A 67 -2.02 4.52 -4.32
CA GLY A 67 -2.98 3.43 -4.13
C GLY A 67 -2.78 2.32 -5.17
N PHE A 68 -2.67 1.07 -4.72
CA PHE A 68 -2.46 -0.10 -5.61
C PHE A 68 -3.33 -1.30 -5.22
N SER A 69 -4.04 -1.86 -6.20
CA SER A 69 -4.81 -3.08 -6.00
C SER A 69 -3.90 -4.28 -5.74
N MET A 70 -4.28 -5.10 -4.76
CA MET A 70 -3.58 -6.34 -4.46
C MET A 70 -3.94 -7.42 -5.48
N THR A 71 -2.93 -8.20 -5.87
CA THR A 71 -3.07 -9.35 -6.77
C THR A 71 -2.97 -10.69 -6.04
N SER A 72 -2.58 -10.69 -4.77
CA SER A 72 -2.44 -11.88 -3.93
C SER A 72 -3.77 -12.34 -3.33
N THR A 73 -3.88 -13.64 -3.10
CA THR A 73 -4.99 -14.23 -2.32
C THR A 73 -4.67 -14.17 -0.83
N ILE A 74 -5.72 -14.27 0.01
CA ILE A 74 -5.55 -14.38 1.47
C ILE A 74 -4.71 -15.61 1.85
N ASP A 75 -4.93 -16.74 1.15
CA ASP A 75 -4.17 -17.97 1.39
C ASP A 75 -2.67 -17.79 1.11
N HIS A 76 -2.33 -17.09 0.02
CA HIS A 76 -0.94 -16.75 -0.29
C HIS A 76 -0.33 -15.93 0.86
N TYR A 77 -0.98 -14.83 1.25
CA TYR A 77 -0.49 -13.98 2.34
C TYR A 77 -0.35 -14.72 3.67
N THR A 78 -1.30 -15.60 4.01
CA THR A 78 -1.28 -16.36 5.26
C THR A 78 -0.06 -17.28 5.34
N LYS A 79 0.40 -17.81 4.20
CA LYS A 79 1.54 -18.74 4.11
C LYS A 79 2.88 -18.02 3.97
N THR A 80 2.93 -16.92 3.23
CA THR A 80 4.20 -16.28 2.84
C THR A 80 4.45 -14.97 3.55
N ARG A 81 3.40 -14.37 4.14
CA ARG A 81 3.38 -12.99 4.65
C ARG A 81 3.73 -11.96 3.58
N LYS A 82 3.49 -12.32 2.31
CA LYS A 82 3.69 -11.46 1.15
C LYS A 82 2.37 -11.09 0.49
N ILE A 83 2.32 -9.87 -0.04
CA ILE A 83 1.26 -9.41 -0.91
C ILE A 83 1.83 -9.04 -2.28
N GLY A 84 1.09 -9.36 -3.32
CA GLY A 84 1.46 -9.07 -4.70
C GLY A 84 0.81 -7.79 -5.21
N LEU A 85 1.54 -7.00 -6.00
CA LEU A 85 0.99 -5.87 -6.75
C LEU A 85 1.38 -5.98 -8.23
N ALA A 86 0.53 -5.46 -9.11
CA ALA A 86 0.82 -5.25 -10.53
C ALA A 86 0.80 -3.76 -10.85
N ILE A 87 1.95 -3.20 -11.25
CA ILE A 87 2.14 -1.76 -11.37
C ILE A 87 2.51 -1.40 -12.82
N LYS A 88 1.58 -0.73 -13.50
CA LYS A 88 1.85 -0.13 -14.82
C LYS A 88 2.78 1.07 -14.68
N TYR A 89 3.79 1.16 -15.53
CA TYR A 89 4.74 2.27 -15.61
C TYR A 89 4.02 3.60 -15.89
N SER A 90 4.43 4.63 -15.15
CA SER A 90 4.10 6.02 -15.37
C SER A 90 5.16 6.90 -14.68
N GLU A 91 5.18 8.18 -15.01
CA GLU A 91 6.03 9.18 -14.34
C GLU A 91 5.45 9.64 -12.98
N HIS A 92 4.29 9.09 -12.57
CA HIS A 92 3.73 9.37 -11.26
C HIS A 92 4.68 8.84 -10.15
N PRO A 93 5.02 9.63 -9.11
CA PRO A 93 6.17 9.34 -8.27
C PRO A 93 6.20 7.96 -7.58
N PRO A 94 5.10 7.45 -6.98
CA PRO A 94 5.06 6.10 -6.40
C PRO A 94 5.30 5.01 -7.45
N THR A 95 4.66 5.12 -8.61
CA THR A 95 4.82 4.18 -9.72
C THR A 95 6.24 4.16 -10.23
N TYR A 96 6.82 5.34 -10.46
CA TYR A 96 8.19 5.49 -10.91
C TYR A 96 9.18 4.91 -9.88
N TRP A 97 8.92 5.11 -8.58
CA TRP A 97 9.74 4.55 -7.51
C TRP A 97 9.73 3.01 -7.53
N PHE A 98 8.57 2.38 -7.64
CA PHE A 98 8.48 0.91 -7.77
C PHE A 98 9.22 0.39 -9.00
N HIS A 99 9.20 1.14 -10.10
CA HIS A 99 9.92 0.80 -11.32
C HIS A 99 11.44 0.99 -11.25
N ASN A 100 11.98 1.86 -10.37
CA ASN A 100 13.41 2.24 -10.43
C ASN A 100 14.21 2.08 -9.13
N LYS A 101 13.60 2.16 -7.94
CA LYS A 101 14.31 2.34 -6.64
C LYS A 101 13.86 1.39 -5.52
N ALA A 102 13.02 0.41 -5.83
CA ALA A 102 12.22 -0.35 -4.87
C ALA A 102 13.05 -1.12 -3.82
N SER A 103 12.82 -0.81 -2.53
CA SER A 103 13.42 -1.55 -1.39
C SER A 103 12.53 -1.57 -0.15
N LEU A 104 12.17 -0.42 0.45
CA LEU A 104 11.38 -0.35 1.72
C LEU A 104 10.23 0.67 1.63
N LEU A 105 9.05 0.35 2.19
CA LEU A 105 7.89 1.24 2.30
C LEU A 105 7.00 0.94 3.53
N LYS A 106 6.00 1.78 3.79
CA LYS A 106 4.92 1.51 4.75
C LYS A 106 3.57 1.37 4.01
N LEU A 107 2.68 0.56 4.55
CA LEU A 107 1.33 0.32 4.04
C LEU A 107 0.31 0.94 5.01
N ILE A 108 -0.74 1.55 4.44
CA ILE A 108 -1.93 2.03 5.14
C ILE A 108 -3.12 1.21 4.63
#